data_AF-A0A354J784-F1
#
_entry.id   AF-A0A354J784-F1
#
_cell.length_a   1.000
_cell.length_b   1.000
_cell.length_c   1.000
_cell.angle_alpha   90.00
_cell.angle_beta   90.00
_cell.angle_gamma   90.00
#
_symmetry.space_group_name_H-M   'P 1'
#
loop_
_entity.id
_entity.type
_entity.pdbx_description
1 polymer ?
#
loop_
_entity_poly.entity_id
_entity_poly.type
_entity_poly.pdbx_seq_one_letter_code
_entity_poly.pdbx_strand_id
1 'polypeptide(L)'
;MNIPERVRIGSMDYKVKLTGNVILKGNTQCYGHIDFDRHVIELDNSLQDTQGIEETFLHELVHGMINERNFNLKDADEEMIVDELAMGLHQIIRDNSEIFQAEKQ
;
A
#
# COMPACT_ATOMS: atom_id res chain seq x y z
N MET A 1 -3.58 12.02 -2.12
CA MET A 1 -4.59 11.04 -2.59
C MET A 1 -5.55 10.68 -1.46
N ASN A 2 -6.76 10.17 -1.75
CA ASN A 2 -7.67 9.70 -0.69
C ASN A 2 -7.44 8.22 -0.42
N ILE A 3 -7.09 7.85 0.81
CA ILE A 3 -6.95 6.44 1.23
C ILE A 3 -8.34 5.91 1.62
N PRO A 4 -8.87 4.89 0.93
CA PRO A 4 -10.19 4.35 1.24
C PRO A 4 -10.13 3.42 2.46
N GLU A 5 -11.26 3.22 3.15
CA GLU A 5 -11.35 2.24 4.25
C GLU A 5 -11.30 0.77 3.77
N ARG A 6 -11.53 0.54 2.48
CA ARG A 6 -11.44 -0.77 1.83
C ARG A 6 -10.91 -0.62 0.41
N VAL A 7 -10.09 -1.57 -0.02
CA VAL A 7 -9.59 -1.66 -1.38
C VAL A 7 -9.66 -3.12 -1.85
N ARG A 8 -10.00 -3.32 -3.12
CA ARG A 8 -9.95 -4.65 -3.73
C ARG A 8 -8.62 -4.83 -4.44
N ILE A 9 -7.93 -5.93 -4.13
CA ILE A 9 -6.67 -6.30 -4.76
C ILE A 9 -6.84 -7.71 -5.34
N GLY A 10 -6.62 -7.86 -6.64
CA GLY A 10 -6.97 -9.10 -7.34
C GLY A 10 -8.48 -9.40 -7.21
N SER A 11 -8.83 -10.45 -6.47
CA SER A 11 -10.23 -10.82 -6.16
C SER A 11 -10.57 -10.72 -4.67
N MET A 12 -9.67 -10.16 -3.85
CA MET A 12 -9.81 -10.09 -2.40
C MET A 12 -10.07 -8.65 -1.93
N ASP A 13 -10.97 -8.49 -0.96
CA ASP A 13 -11.28 -7.20 -0.36
C ASP A 13 -10.50 -6.99 0.93
N TYR A 14 -9.54 -6.06 0.90
CA TYR A 14 -8.72 -5.69 2.05
C TYR A 14 -9.36 -4.54 2.81
N LYS A 15 -9.39 -4.65 4.15
CA LYS A 15 -9.73 -3.53 5.04
C LYS A 15 -8.48 -2.68 5.29
N VAL A 16 -8.58 -1.37 5.10
CA VAL A 16 -7.50 -0.42 5.40
C VAL A 16 -7.77 0.21 6.76
N LYS A 17 -6.76 0.24 7.62
CA LYS A 17 -6.85 0.82 8.97
C LYS A 17 -5.69 1.78 9.21
N LEU A 18 -6.02 3.00 9.58
CA LEU A 18 -5.05 3.90 10.20
C LEU A 18 -4.94 3.54 11.69
N THR A 19 -3.72 3.37 12.18
CA THR A 19 -3.41 3.07 13.57
C THR A 19 -2.40 4.09 14.09
N GLY A 20 -2.58 4.54 15.33
CA GLY A 20 -1.58 5.35 16.04
C GLY A 20 -0.59 4.50 16.86
N ASN A 21 -0.64 3.18 16.68
CA ASN A 21 0.25 2.24 17.36
C ASN A 21 1.41 1.85 16.44
N VAL A 22 2.58 1.64 17.05
CA VAL A 22 3.77 1.13 16.38
C VAL A 22 3.47 -0.24 15.76
N ILE A 23 3.74 -0.36 14.46
CA ILE A 23 3.70 -1.63 13.73
C ILE A 23 5.11 -2.24 13.76
N LEU A 24 5.22 -3.52 14.10
CA LEU A 24 6.50 -4.23 14.22
C LEU A 24 6.56 -5.42 13.25
N LYS A 25 7.56 -5.44 12.37
CA LYS A 25 7.95 -6.62 11.58
C LYS A 25 9.19 -7.22 12.24
N GLY A 26 8.96 -8.18 13.15
CA GLY A 26 10.02 -8.70 14.02
C GLY A 26 10.44 -7.66 15.06
N ASN A 27 11.70 -7.20 15.00
CA ASN A 27 12.24 -6.17 15.90
C ASN A 27 12.36 -4.79 15.23
N THR A 28 11.86 -4.63 14.01
CA THR A 28 11.94 -3.39 13.24
C THR A 28 10.57 -2.73 13.22
N GLN A 29 10.54 -1.42 13.51
CA GLN A 29 9.34 -0.60 13.31
C GLN A 29 9.10 -0.42 11.82
N CYS A 30 7.86 -0.66 11.39
CA CYS A 30 7.39 -0.44 10.03
C CYS A 30 6.29 0.62 10.05
N TYR A 31 6.14 1.31 8.92
CA TYR A 31 5.07 2.29 8.74
C TYR A 31 3.78 1.66 8.21
N GLY A 32 3.89 0.52 7.52
CA GLY A 32 2.77 -0.24 6.98
C GLY A 32 2.92 -1.73 7.28
N HIS A 33 1.79 -2.44 7.23
CA HIS A 33 1.78 -3.89 7.17
C HIS A 33 0.50 -4.42 6.51
N ILE A 34 0.67 -5.27 5.50
CA ILE A 34 -0.39 -6.09 4.94
C ILE A 34 -0.39 -7.52 5.53
N ASP A 35 -1.54 -7.91 6.07
CA ASP A 35 -1.84 -9.28 6.53
C ASP A 35 -2.71 -9.94 5.45
N PHE A 36 -2.10 -10.83 4.65
CA PHE A 36 -2.77 -11.52 3.55
C PHE A 36 -3.83 -12.51 4.03
N ASP A 37 -3.63 -13.16 5.18
CA ASP A 37 -4.58 -14.14 5.71
C ASP A 37 -5.85 -13.47 6.23
N ARG A 38 -5.70 -12.30 6.86
CA ARG A 38 -6.82 -11.52 7.41
C ARG A 38 -7.40 -10.50 6.45
N HIS A 39 -6.76 -10.27 5.32
CA HIS A 39 -7.07 -9.21 4.37
C HIS A 39 -7.15 -7.83 5.04
N VAL A 40 -6.10 -7.45 5.76
CA VAL A 40 -6.01 -6.15 6.44
C VAL A 40 -4.72 -5.44 6.05
N ILE A 41 -4.83 -4.16 5.73
CA ILE A 41 -3.70 -3.23 5.59
C ILE A 41 -3.74 -2.28 6.78
N GLU A 42 -2.67 -2.24 7.55
CA GLU A 42 -2.49 -1.35 8.70
C GLU A 42 -1.43 -0.30 8.36
N LEU A 43 -1.71 0.97 8.68
CA LEU A 43 -0.83 2.12 8.40
C LEU A 43 -0.63 2.92 9.68
N ASP A 44 0.63 3.13 10.07
CA ASP A 44 1.02 3.90 11.25
C ASP A 44 0.98 5.41 10.93
N ASN A 45 -0.05 6.09 11.44
CA ASN A 45 -0.20 7.54 11.24
C ASN A 45 0.43 8.39 12.36
N SER A 46 1.19 7.79 13.28
CA SER A 46 1.75 8.51 14.44
C SER A 46 3.02 9.29 14.12
N LEU A 47 3.79 8.84 13.11
CA LEU A 47 5.11 9.40 12.76
C LEU A 47 5.22 9.88 11.31
N GLN A 48 4.14 9.80 10.54
CA GLN A 48 4.13 10.12 9.11
C GLN A 48 3.31 11.37 8.82
N ASP A 49 3.77 12.18 7.86
CA ASP A 49 2.93 13.21 7.27
C ASP A 49 1.96 12.58 6.25
N THR A 50 1.09 13.41 5.68
CA THR A 50 0.09 12.92 4.71
C THR A 50 0.73 12.18 3.54
N GLN A 51 1.86 12.65 3.01
CA GLN A 51 2.49 12.02 1.85
C GLN A 51 3.13 10.68 2.22
N GLY A 52 3.78 10.60 3.38
CA GLY A 52 4.34 9.34 3.88
C GLY A 52 3.29 8.25 4.05
N ILE A 53 2.11 8.58 4.59
CA ILE A 53 1.01 7.61 4.74
C ILE A 53 0.49 7.16 3.36
N GLU A 54 0.39 8.09 2.40
CA GLU A 54 -0.03 7.79 1.02
C GLU A 54 0.94 6.86 0.30
N GLU A 55 2.25 7.12 0.37
CA GLU A 55 3.30 6.26 -0.18
C GLU A 55 3.29 4.88 0.49
N THR A 56 3.17 4.84 1.82
CA THR A 56 3.09 3.59 2.59
C THR A 56 1.86 2.76 2.19
N PHE A 57 0.71 3.40 1.99
CA PHE A 57 -0.46 2.72 1.49
C PHE A 57 -0.24 2.09 0.11
N LEU A 58 0.43 2.81 -0.80
CA LEU A 58 0.76 2.29 -2.12
C LEU A 58 1.79 1.14 -2.06
N HIS A 59 2.76 1.21 -1.15
CA HIS A 59 3.71 0.12 -0.87
C HIS A 59 2.98 -1.17 -0.49
N GLU A 60 2.08 -1.12 0.49
CA GLU A 60 1.29 -2.29 0.89
C GLU A 60 0.34 -2.78 -0.21
N LEU A 61 -0.20 -1.86 -1.02
CA LEU A 61 -1.01 -2.20 -2.21
C LEU A 61 -0.20 -2.99 -3.25
N VAL A 62 1.05 -2.62 -3.48
CA VAL A 62 1.94 -3.31 -4.42
C VAL A 62 2.31 -4.70 -3.90
N HIS A 63 2.64 -4.85 -2.61
CA HIS A 63 2.76 -6.18 -1.99
C HIS A 63 1.50 -7.02 -2.18
N GLY A 64 0.32 -6.43 -1.96
CA GLY A 64 -0.97 -7.05 -2.24
C GLY A 64 -1.07 -7.56 -3.68
N MET A 65 -0.71 -6.74 -4.67
CA MET A 65 -0.78 -7.13 -6.08
C MET A 65 0.16 -8.30 -6.40
N ILE A 66 1.38 -8.27 -5.87
CA ILE A 66 2.40 -9.32 -6.06
C ILE A 66 1.89 -10.64 -5.49
N ASN A 67 1.37 -10.63 -4.26
CA ASN A 67 0.82 -11.81 -3.60
C ASN A 67 -0.40 -12.37 -4.33
N GLU A 68 -1.42 -11.54 -4.60
CA GLU A 68 -2.69 -11.99 -5.21
C GLU A 68 -2.54 -12.49 -6.64
N ARG A 69 -1.48 -12.06 -7.35
CA ARG A 69 -1.16 -12.54 -8.71
C ARG A 69 -0.12 -13.66 -8.73
N ASN A 70 0.40 -14.07 -7.57
CA ASN A 70 1.51 -15.03 -7.45
C ASN A 70 2.71 -14.64 -8.32
N PHE A 71 3.08 -13.36 -8.34
CA PHE A 71 4.28 -12.93 -9.04
C PHE A 71 5.52 -13.54 -8.38
N ASN A 72 6.26 -14.34 -9.14
CA ASN A 72 7.46 -15.00 -8.65
C ASN A 72 8.67 -14.09 -8.82
N LEU A 73 9.11 -13.48 -7.71
CA LEU A 73 10.24 -12.54 -7.66
C LEU A 73 11.51 -13.14 -7.04
N LYS A 74 11.66 -14.47 -7.01
CA LYS A 74 12.74 -15.19 -6.28
C LYS A 74 14.17 -14.69 -6.49
N ASP A 75 14.48 -14.15 -7.68
CA ASP A 75 15.82 -13.66 -8.02
C ASP A 75 15.93 -12.12 -7.95
N ALA A 76 14.88 -11.45 -7.47
CA ALA A 76 14.79 -10.01 -7.37
C ALA A 76 14.60 -9.55 -5.91
N ASP A 77 14.98 -8.31 -5.64
CA ASP A 77 14.69 -7.66 -4.36
C ASP A 77 13.25 -7.13 -4.39
N GLU A 78 12.32 -7.89 -3.79
CA GLU A 78 10.90 -7.56 -3.78
C GLU A 78 10.64 -6.21 -3.11
N GLU A 79 11.25 -5.92 -1.96
CA GLU A 79 11.02 -4.68 -1.22
C GLU A 79 11.52 -3.48 -2.05
N MET A 80 12.70 -3.59 -2.69
CA MET A 80 13.17 -2.55 -3.61
C MET A 80 12.19 -2.32 -4.77
N ILE A 81 11.66 -3.39 -5.38
CA ILE A 81 10.68 -3.26 -6.48
C ILE A 81 9.39 -2.60 -5.98
N VAL A 82 8.91 -3.02 -4.81
CA VAL A 82 7.70 -2.48 -4.18
C VAL A 82 7.88 -0.99 -3.89
N ASP A 83 9.00 -0.59 -3.29
CA ASP A 83 9.32 0.79 -2.96
C ASP A 83 9.34 1.69 -4.21
N GLU A 84 10.10 1.29 -5.24
CA GLU A 84 10.24 2.08 -6.46
C GLU A 84 8.90 2.20 -7.22
N LEU A 85 8.10 1.13 -7.24
CA LEU A 85 6.75 1.18 -7.83
C LEU A 85 5.81 2.05 -7.01
N ALA A 86 5.83 1.96 -5.68
CA ALA A 86 4.98 2.77 -4.80
C ALA A 86 5.30 4.26 -4.93
N MET A 87 6.58 4.63 -4.92
CA MET A 87 7.03 6.01 -5.12
C MET A 87 6.63 6.55 -6.51
N GLY A 88 6.86 5.76 -7.56
CA GLY A 88 6.48 6.13 -8.92
C GLY A 88 4.97 6.31 -9.06
N LEU A 89 4.18 5.38 -8.51
CA LEU A 89 2.71 5.48 -8.51
C LEU A 89 2.23 6.68 -7.72
N HIS A 90 2.83 6.97 -6.56
CA HIS A 90 2.47 8.13 -5.74
C HIS A 90 2.60 9.42 -6.54
N GLN A 91 3.77 9.63 -7.17
CA GLN A 91 4.02 10.80 -8.00
C GLN A 91 3.02 10.89 -9.17
N ILE A 92 2.81 9.80 -9.91
CA ILE A 92 1.93 9.78 -11.08
C ILE A 92 0.48 10.10 -10.67
N ILE A 93 -0.03 9.47 -9.61
CA ILE A 93 -1.41 9.67 -9.12
C ILE A 93 -1.59 11.08 -8.56
N ARG A 94 -0.62 11.59 -7.79
CA ARG A 94 -0.71 12.90 -7.16
C ARG A 94 -0.70 14.02 -8.21
N ASP A 95 0.18 13.90 -9.19
CA ASP A 95 0.41 14.96 -10.17
C ASP A 95 -0.59 14.89 -11.36
N ASN A 96 -1.23 13.73 -11.60
CA ASN A 96 -2.15 13.49 -12.73
C ASN A 96 -3.41 12.72 -12.29
N SER A 97 -4.03 13.14 -11.19
CA SER A 97 -5.12 12.40 -10.54
C SER A 97 -6.34 12.14 -11.43
N GLU A 98 -6.57 12.97 -12.44
CA GLU A 98 -7.66 12.87 -13.41
C GLU A 98 -7.62 11.58 -14.25
N ILE A 99 -6.44 10.99 -14.47
CA ILE A 99 -6.27 9.72 -15.19
C ILE A 99 -6.96 8.57 -14.43
N PHE A 100 -7.09 8.70 -13.11
CA PHE A 100 -7.61 7.67 -12.22
C PHE A 100 -9.04 7.94 -11.73
N GLN A 101 -9.67 9.02 -12.19
CA GLN A 101 -11.05 9.33 -11.86
C GLN A 101 -11.97 8.72 -12.91
N ALA A 102 -12.96 7.94 -12.48
CA ALA A 102 -14.02 7.52 -13.37
C ALA A 102 -14.87 8.74 -13.75
N GLU A 103 -15.18 8.90 -15.03
CA GLU A 103 -16.20 9.85 -15.46
C GLU A 103 -17.52 9.49 -14.77
N LYS A 104 -18.07 10.42 -13.99
CA LYS A 104 -19.42 10.26 -13.46
C LYS A 104 -20.40 10.40 -14.63
N GLN A 105 -20.87 9.26 -15.15
CA GLN A 105 -22.03 9.21 -16.03
C GLN A 105 -23.31 9.51 -15.26
#